data_AF-L9YUA8-F1
#
_entry.id   AF-L9YUA8-F1
#
_cell.length_a   1.000
_cell.length_b   1.000
_cell.length_c   1.000
_cell.angle_alpha   90.00
_cell.angle_beta   90.00
_cell.angle_gamma   90.00
#
_symmetry.space_group_name_H-M   'P 1'
#
loop_
_entity.id
_entity.type
_entity.pdbx_description
1 polymer ?
#
loop_
_entity_poly.entity_id
_entity_poly.type
_entity_poly.pdbx_seq_one_letter_code
_entity_poly.pdbx_strand_id
1 'polypeptide(L)'
;MLCEVLKLNDEDITDTTVPHTGLSTSKYYKLLWQILDAQFDSVIIILDEIDLMNDDSLLMKLSRAEEAGKIDCSIGIIAISNKIQYVDNTNERVKSSFQHKELFFKPYDANQLREIMHNRADAFQDDVLSDDVIPLSAAFAAQEHGDARKAIDILRHAGEVAYETGAEKVREEHVRQAQQHAEKDRFRELVNGAPTQAKAALLALTELSVNSDDDAFLTSRVYDQYEQICDHLDMDILSVRRFRDILKEQAFLGVLEIEKINKGSAGGIHLQNRLIEDPQVVRETILEDTRMQNWDDK
;
A
#
# COMPACT_ATOMS: atom_id res chain seq x y z
N MET A 1 22.85 -5.28 -26.42
CA MET A 1 21.51 -5.65 -26.92
C MET A 1 20.67 -4.39 -26.76
N LEU A 2 20.46 -3.66 -27.85
CA LEU A 2 19.63 -2.46 -27.84
C LEU A 2 18.17 -2.93 -27.76
N CYS A 3 17.51 -2.75 -26.62
CA CYS A 3 16.05 -2.79 -26.59
C CYS A 3 15.56 -1.50 -27.23
N GLU A 4 15.35 -1.52 -28.55
CA GLU A 4 14.50 -0.52 -29.18
C GLU A 4 13.07 -0.72 -28.64
N VAL A 5 12.45 0.37 -28.18
CA VAL A 5 11.04 0.36 -27.81
C VAL A 5 10.24 0.33 -29.11
N LEU A 6 10.13 -0.86 -29.69
CA LEU A 6 9.26 -1.12 -30.83
C LEU A 6 7.81 -1.16 -30.33
N LYS A 7 6.89 -0.60 -31.12
CA LYS A 7 5.47 -0.84 -30.89
C LYS A 7 5.22 -2.34 -31.04
N LEU A 8 4.41 -2.92 -30.15
CA LEU A 8 4.03 -4.33 -30.19
C LEU A 8 3.46 -4.75 -31.56
N ASN A 9 2.87 -3.80 -32.28
CA ASN A 9 2.30 -3.99 -33.59
C ASN A 9 2.92 -3.01 -34.59
N ASP A 10 3.45 -3.57 -35.68
CA ASP A 10 3.79 -2.83 -36.90
C ASP A 10 2.68 -3.11 -37.93
N GLU A 11 1.83 -2.10 -38.17
CA GLU A 11 0.67 -2.23 -39.04
C GLU A 11 1.06 -2.53 -40.50
N ASP A 12 2.26 -2.11 -40.93
CA ASP A 12 2.76 -2.38 -42.28
C ASP A 12 3.17 -3.86 -42.45
N ILE A 13 3.45 -4.55 -41.35
CA ILE A 13 3.83 -5.97 -41.33
C ILE A 13 2.61 -6.87 -41.07
N THR A 14 1.71 -6.46 -40.19
CA THR A 14 0.58 -7.30 -39.72
C THR A 14 -0.74 -7.02 -40.45
N ASP A 15 -0.81 -5.95 -41.25
CA ASP A 15 -2.06 -5.43 -41.86
C ASP A 15 -3.22 -5.33 -40.86
N THR A 16 -2.87 -5.07 -39.59
CA THR A 16 -3.80 -5.15 -38.46
C THR A 16 -3.79 -3.84 -37.69
N THR A 17 -4.89 -3.08 -37.73
CA THR A 17 -5.07 -1.89 -36.90
C THR A 17 -5.87 -2.23 -35.65
N VAL A 18 -5.34 -1.88 -34.47
CA VAL A 18 -5.99 -2.12 -33.17
C VAL A 18 -6.66 -0.84 -32.66
N PRO A 19 -8.00 -0.70 -32.74
CA PRO A 19 -8.70 0.50 -32.25
C PRO A 19 -8.68 0.59 -30.72
N HIS A 20 -8.50 1.81 -30.20
CA HIS A 20 -8.45 2.08 -28.75
C HIS A 20 -9.73 1.68 -27.98
N THR A 21 -10.90 1.64 -28.63
CA THR A 21 -12.18 1.24 -28.02
C THR A 21 -13.06 0.45 -29.00
N GLY A 22 -14.10 -0.22 -28.49
CA GLY A 22 -15.13 -0.88 -29.32
C GLY A 22 -14.85 -2.35 -29.70
N LEU A 23 -13.78 -2.96 -29.19
CA LEU A 23 -13.52 -4.39 -29.35
C LEU A 23 -13.91 -5.17 -28.09
N SER A 24 -14.47 -6.36 -28.28
CA SER A 24 -14.62 -7.32 -27.20
C SER A 24 -13.25 -7.89 -26.81
N THR A 25 -13.13 -8.32 -25.56
CA THR A 25 -11.93 -8.98 -25.02
C THR A 25 -11.48 -10.15 -25.91
N SER A 26 -12.41 -10.98 -26.38
CA SER A 26 -12.09 -12.11 -27.26
C SER A 26 -11.51 -11.69 -28.60
N LYS A 27 -11.93 -10.55 -29.15
CA LYS A 27 -11.40 -10.01 -30.41
C LYS A 27 -9.99 -9.44 -30.20
N TYR A 28 -9.75 -8.81 -29.06
CA TYR A 28 -8.41 -8.36 -28.65
C TYR A 28 -7.40 -9.52 -28.57
N TYR A 29 -7.76 -10.63 -27.91
CA TYR A 29 -6.86 -11.80 -27.85
C TYR A 29 -6.57 -12.39 -29.24
N LYS A 30 -7.55 -12.44 -30.15
CA LYS A 30 -7.30 -12.92 -31.52
C LYS A 30 -6.28 -12.04 -32.25
N LEU A 31 -6.44 -10.72 -32.15
CA LEU A 31 -5.50 -9.79 -32.75
C LEU A 31 -4.11 -9.93 -32.13
N LEU A 32 -4.03 -10.06 -30.80
CA LEU A 32 -2.77 -10.31 -30.10
C LEU A 32 -2.05 -11.54 -30.67
N TRP A 33 -2.72 -12.68 -30.80
CA TRP A 33 -2.10 -13.89 -31.34
C TRP A 33 -1.61 -13.74 -32.77
N GLN A 34 -2.41 -13.09 -33.63
CA GLN A 34 -2.02 -12.84 -35.02
C GLN A 34 -0.77 -11.95 -35.11
N ILE A 35 -0.71 -10.90 -34.30
CA ILE A 35 0.43 -9.99 -34.26
C ILE A 35 1.68 -10.72 -33.76
N LEU A 36 1.54 -11.51 -32.68
CA LEU A 36 2.66 -12.23 -32.10
C LEU A 36 3.24 -13.27 -33.08
N ASP A 37 2.39 -14.08 -33.72
CA ASP A 37 2.83 -15.08 -34.72
C ASP A 37 3.46 -14.45 -35.97
N ALA A 38 2.94 -13.30 -36.41
CA ALA A 38 3.44 -12.66 -37.62
C ALA A 38 4.82 -12.01 -37.43
N GLN A 39 5.16 -11.61 -36.20
CA GLN A 39 6.34 -10.81 -35.92
C GLN A 39 7.43 -11.50 -35.11
N PHE A 40 7.10 -12.53 -34.34
CA PHE A 40 8.04 -13.11 -33.38
C PHE A 40 8.02 -14.64 -33.41
N ASP A 41 9.20 -15.25 -33.38
CA ASP A 41 9.34 -16.70 -33.20
C ASP A 41 9.14 -17.11 -31.72
N SER A 42 9.41 -16.18 -30.79
CA SER A 42 9.28 -16.40 -29.35
C SER A 42 9.05 -15.09 -28.60
N VAL A 43 8.24 -15.13 -27.55
CA VAL A 43 7.80 -13.95 -26.79
C VAL A 43 7.95 -14.20 -25.30
N ILE A 44 8.54 -13.26 -24.56
CA ILE A 44 8.52 -13.24 -23.09
C ILE A 44 7.59 -12.14 -22.63
N ILE A 45 6.54 -12.52 -21.91
CA ILE A 45 5.56 -11.60 -21.33
C ILE A 45 5.86 -11.44 -19.84
N ILE A 46 6.17 -10.22 -19.41
CA ILE A 46 6.35 -9.88 -18.00
C ILE A 46 5.05 -9.24 -17.51
N LEU A 47 4.44 -9.84 -16.51
CA LEU A 47 3.25 -9.33 -15.84
C LEU A 47 3.65 -8.94 -14.42
N ASP A 48 3.66 -7.64 -14.13
CA ASP A 48 3.93 -7.12 -12.78
C ASP A 48 2.62 -6.90 -12.01
N GLU A 49 2.70 -6.97 -10.68
CA GLU A 49 1.57 -6.79 -9.75
C GLU A 49 0.30 -7.59 -10.13
N ILE A 50 0.48 -8.85 -10.55
CA ILE A 50 -0.62 -9.69 -11.08
C ILE A 50 -1.76 -9.88 -10.08
N ASP A 51 -1.50 -9.73 -8.78
CA ASP A 51 -2.49 -9.84 -7.71
C ASP A 51 -3.44 -8.63 -7.59
N LEU A 52 -3.21 -7.56 -8.35
CA LEU A 52 -4.16 -6.47 -8.56
C LEU A 52 -5.19 -6.77 -9.66
N MET A 53 -4.95 -7.79 -10.48
CA MET A 53 -5.91 -8.18 -11.51
C MET A 53 -7.09 -8.94 -10.88
N ASN A 54 -8.30 -8.54 -11.26
CA ASN A 54 -9.54 -9.19 -10.82
C ASN A 54 -9.87 -10.48 -11.62
N ASP A 55 -9.15 -10.74 -12.72
CA ASP A 55 -9.41 -11.85 -13.64
C ASP A 55 -8.15 -12.69 -13.88
N ASP A 56 -8.02 -13.79 -13.15
CA ASP A 56 -6.92 -14.76 -13.30
C ASP A 56 -6.96 -15.51 -14.65
N SER A 57 -8.00 -15.31 -15.48
CA SER A 57 -8.10 -15.98 -16.78
C SER A 57 -7.05 -15.51 -17.80
N LEU A 58 -6.41 -14.35 -17.59
CA LEU A 58 -5.32 -13.87 -18.44
C LEU A 58 -4.15 -14.86 -18.44
N LEU A 59 -3.66 -15.26 -17.25
CA LEU A 59 -2.56 -16.22 -17.09
C LEU A 59 -2.87 -17.57 -17.75
N MET A 60 -4.11 -18.03 -17.66
CA MET A 60 -4.51 -19.25 -18.39
C MET A 60 -4.50 -19.07 -19.90
N LYS A 61 -5.04 -17.95 -20.40
CA LYS A 61 -5.15 -17.70 -21.83
C LYS A 61 -3.77 -17.59 -22.47
N LEU A 62 -2.81 -16.98 -21.76
CA LEU A 62 -1.42 -16.87 -22.20
C LEU A 62 -0.69 -18.22 -22.10
N SER A 63 -0.75 -18.91 -20.95
CA SER A 63 -0.01 -20.18 -20.77
C SER A 63 -0.48 -21.31 -21.68
N ARG A 64 -1.76 -21.32 -22.07
CA ARG A 64 -2.32 -22.34 -22.99
C ARG A 64 -2.43 -21.89 -24.44
N ALA A 65 -1.89 -20.74 -24.82
CA ALA A 65 -2.07 -20.24 -26.18
C ALA A 65 -1.54 -21.24 -27.22
N GLU A 66 -0.35 -21.78 -26.97
CA GLU A 66 0.32 -22.80 -27.80
C GLU A 66 -0.44 -24.14 -27.75
N GLU A 67 -0.74 -24.66 -26.55
CA GLU A 67 -1.51 -25.91 -26.38
C GLU A 67 -2.90 -25.87 -27.06
N ALA A 68 -3.52 -24.69 -27.10
CA ALA A 68 -4.83 -24.49 -27.70
C ALA A 68 -4.76 -24.29 -29.23
N GLY A 69 -3.57 -24.36 -29.84
CA GLY A 69 -3.34 -24.13 -31.27
C GLY A 69 -3.76 -22.73 -31.72
N LYS A 70 -3.64 -21.74 -30.83
CA LYS A 70 -3.99 -20.34 -31.13
C LYS A 70 -2.80 -19.54 -31.63
N ILE A 71 -1.60 -20.03 -31.36
CA ILE A 71 -0.33 -19.40 -31.66
C ILE A 71 0.68 -20.51 -31.97
N ASP A 72 1.54 -20.28 -32.96
CA ASP A 72 2.65 -21.18 -33.29
C ASP A 72 3.97 -20.71 -32.65
N CYS A 73 4.06 -19.43 -32.27
CA CYS A 73 5.22 -18.89 -31.55
C CYS A 73 5.25 -19.33 -30.07
N SER A 74 6.45 -19.52 -29.52
CA SER A 74 6.61 -19.93 -28.11
C SER A 74 6.41 -18.75 -27.15
N ILE A 75 5.56 -18.93 -26.13
CA ILE A 75 5.31 -17.90 -25.11
C ILE A 75 5.94 -18.31 -23.76
N GLY A 76 6.86 -17.48 -23.27
CA GLY A 76 7.32 -17.50 -21.89
C GLY A 76 6.61 -16.43 -21.05
N ILE A 77 6.31 -16.73 -19.79
CA ILE A 77 5.63 -15.79 -18.89
C ILE A 77 6.44 -15.64 -17.61
N ILE A 78 6.71 -14.40 -17.21
CA ILE A 78 7.26 -14.03 -15.90
C ILE A 78 6.16 -13.26 -15.18
N ALA A 79 5.61 -13.86 -14.13
CA ALA A 79 4.55 -13.26 -13.33
C ALA A 79 5.12 -12.83 -11.97
N ILE A 80 4.95 -11.56 -11.61
CA ILE A 80 5.44 -10.97 -10.36
C ILE A 80 4.22 -10.61 -9.50
N SER A 81 4.24 -11.06 -8.24
CA SER A 81 3.19 -10.77 -7.27
C SER A 81 3.79 -10.45 -5.91
N ASN A 82 3.10 -9.59 -5.16
CA ASN A 82 3.42 -9.30 -3.76
C ASN A 82 2.76 -10.29 -2.78
N LYS A 83 1.85 -11.16 -3.24
CA LYS A 83 1.13 -12.13 -2.40
C LYS A 83 1.75 -13.52 -2.54
N ILE A 84 2.34 -14.01 -1.45
CA ILE A 84 2.94 -15.36 -1.36
C ILE A 84 1.93 -16.46 -1.78
N GLN A 85 0.66 -16.30 -1.41
CA GLN A 85 -0.40 -17.27 -1.70
C GLN A 85 -1.14 -16.99 -3.01
N TYR A 86 -0.63 -16.10 -3.88
CA TYR A 86 -1.32 -15.78 -5.13
C TYR A 86 -1.62 -17.04 -5.93
N VAL A 87 -0.59 -17.86 -6.15
CA VAL A 87 -0.75 -19.11 -6.90
C VAL A 87 -1.75 -20.02 -6.20
N ASP A 88 -1.69 -20.16 -4.87
CA ASP A 88 -2.61 -21.01 -4.11
C ASP A 88 -4.07 -20.62 -4.25
N ASN A 89 -4.34 -19.34 -4.42
CA ASN A 89 -5.69 -18.81 -4.59
C ASN A 89 -6.20 -18.85 -6.04
N THR A 90 -5.33 -19.14 -7.02
CA THR A 90 -5.76 -19.35 -8.41
C THR A 90 -6.47 -20.69 -8.59
N ASN A 91 -7.40 -20.75 -9.56
CA ASN A 91 -8.15 -21.96 -9.89
C ASN A 91 -7.20 -23.10 -10.30
N GLU A 92 -7.52 -24.35 -9.92
CA GLU A 92 -6.76 -25.57 -10.28
C GLU A 92 -6.39 -25.66 -11.77
N ARG A 93 -7.24 -25.09 -12.65
CA ARG A 93 -6.96 -25.02 -14.10
C ARG A 93 -5.78 -24.12 -14.45
N VAL A 94 -5.59 -23.01 -13.73
CA VAL A 94 -4.44 -22.09 -13.89
C VAL A 94 -3.17 -22.76 -13.39
N LYS A 95 -3.23 -23.34 -12.18
CA LYS A 95 -2.11 -24.06 -11.58
C LYS A 95 -1.59 -25.17 -12.49
N SER A 96 -2.51 -25.96 -13.05
CA SER A 96 -2.15 -27.07 -13.94
C SER A 96 -1.55 -26.62 -15.27
N SER A 97 -1.91 -25.44 -15.78
CA SER A 97 -1.42 -24.96 -17.07
C SER A 97 -0.13 -24.15 -16.98
N PHE A 98 0.08 -23.48 -15.84
CA PHE A 98 1.21 -22.58 -15.68
C PHE A 98 2.52 -23.32 -15.37
N GLN A 99 2.46 -24.56 -14.84
CA GLN A 99 3.61 -25.43 -14.54
C GLN A 99 4.83 -24.66 -14.01
N HIS A 100 4.61 -23.82 -13.02
CA HIS A 100 5.49 -22.71 -12.74
C HIS A 100 6.68 -23.10 -11.88
N LYS A 101 7.79 -22.39 -12.10
CA LYS A 101 8.95 -22.40 -11.23
C LYS A 101 8.90 -21.16 -10.36
N GLU A 102 8.60 -21.34 -9.08
CA GLU A 102 8.55 -20.23 -8.12
C GLU A 102 9.95 -19.73 -7.79
N LEU A 103 10.13 -18.41 -7.89
CA LEU A 103 11.30 -17.70 -7.38
C LEU A 103 10.85 -16.81 -6.24
N PHE A 104 11.28 -17.14 -5.02
CA PHE A 104 10.95 -16.37 -3.83
C PHE A 104 11.99 -15.28 -3.58
N PHE A 105 11.53 -14.03 -3.59
CA PHE A 105 12.31 -12.89 -3.12
C PHE A 105 12.07 -12.71 -1.62
N LYS A 106 13.11 -12.98 -0.83
CA LYS A 106 13.04 -12.73 0.61
C LYS A 106 13.14 -11.23 0.87
N PRO A 107 12.47 -10.70 1.91
CA PRO A 107 12.77 -9.40 2.47
C PRO A 107 14.27 -9.19 2.65
N TYR A 108 14.73 -7.97 2.38
CA TYR A 108 16.13 -7.64 2.60
C TYR A 108 16.42 -7.51 4.10
N ASP A 109 17.57 -8.03 4.53
CA ASP A 109 18.09 -7.71 5.85
C ASP A 109 18.75 -6.31 5.88
N ALA A 110 19.04 -5.81 7.08
CA ALA A 110 19.63 -4.49 7.26
C ALA A 110 20.98 -4.31 6.56
N ASN A 111 21.79 -5.37 6.40
CA ASN A 111 23.07 -5.30 5.69
C ASN A 111 22.85 -5.17 4.19
N GLN A 112 21.93 -5.95 3.62
CA GLN A 112 21.57 -5.87 2.21
C GLN A 112 20.99 -4.49 1.86
N LEU A 113 20.08 -3.97 2.70
CA LEU A 113 19.54 -2.62 2.52
C LEU A 113 20.62 -1.54 2.58
N ARG A 114 21.58 -1.68 3.50
CA ARG A 114 22.72 -0.78 3.60
C ARG A 114 23.57 -0.80 2.32
N GLU A 115 23.87 -1.97 1.76
CA GLU A 115 24.58 -2.08 0.48
C GLU A 115 23.79 -1.43 -0.66
N ILE A 116 22.48 -1.68 -0.74
CA ILE A 116 21.61 -1.06 -1.74
C ILE A 116 21.64 0.47 -1.64
N MET A 117 21.54 1.01 -0.42
CA MET A 117 21.56 2.46 -0.22
C MET A 117 22.93 3.08 -0.43
N HIS A 118 24.03 2.38 -0.11
CA HIS A 118 25.37 2.86 -0.48
C HIS A 118 25.51 3.00 -2.00
N ASN A 119 24.93 2.08 -2.77
CA ASN A 119 24.87 2.21 -4.23
C ASN A 119 23.95 3.34 -4.72
N ARG A 120 23.14 3.94 -3.84
CA ARG A 120 22.26 5.09 -4.12
C ARG A 120 22.77 6.39 -3.49
N ALA A 121 23.88 6.35 -2.78
CA ALA A 121 24.51 7.55 -2.20
C ALA A 121 25.02 8.49 -3.30
N ASP A 122 25.18 8.01 -4.53
CA ASP A 122 25.50 8.79 -5.73
C ASP A 122 24.42 9.83 -6.10
N ALA A 123 23.22 9.71 -5.53
CA ALA A 123 22.19 10.74 -5.63
C ALA A 123 22.49 12.00 -4.79
N PHE A 124 23.44 11.92 -3.85
CA PHE A 124 23.87 13.01 -3.00
C PHE A 124 25.19 13.62 -3.50
N GLN A 125 25.45 14.87 -3.12
CA GLN A 125 26.78 15.45 -3.32
C GLN A 125 27.82 14.71 -2.46
N ASP A 126 29.07 14.71 -2.90
CA ASP A 126 30.16 14.08 -2.15
C ASP A 126 30.26 14.63 -0.72
N ASP A 127 30.53 13.75 0.25
CA ASP A 127 30.75 14.05 1.68
C ASP A 127 29.60 14.73 2.45
N VAL A 128 28.39 14.83 1.88
CA VAL A 128 27.23 15.43 2.57
C VAL A 128 26.51 14.46 3.50
N LEU A 129 26.62 13.15 3.29
CA LEU A 129 26.05 12.14 4.16
C LEU A 129 27.01 11.85 5.32
N SER A 130 26.51 11.89 6.56
CA SER A 130 27.27 11.39 7.72
C SER A 130 27.22 9.86 7.75
N ASP A 131 28.26 9.23 8.31
CA ASP A 131 28.44 7.77 8.28
C ASP A 131 27.26 6.98 8.86
N ASP A 132 26.53 7.54 9.83
CA ASP A 132 25.40 6.88 10.52
C ASP A 132 24.07 6.99 9.76
N VAL A 133 23.98 7.83 8.73
CA VAL A 133 22.72 8.08 7.99
C VAL A 133 22.23 6.81 7.29
N ILE A 134 23.07 6.21 6.46
CA ILE A 134 22.71 5.00 5.71
C ILE A 134 22.43 3.81 6.65
N PRO A 135 23.29 3.50 7.65
CA PRO A 135 22.99 2.47 8.63
C PRO A 135 21.65 2.65 9.34
N LEU A 136 21.31 3.88 9.74
CA LEU A 136 20.05 4.15 10.42
C LEU A 136 18.84 3.98 9.48
N SER A 137 18.89 4.52 8.26
CA SER A 137 17.83 4.34 7.27
C SER A 137 17.58 2.85 6.96
N ALA A 138 18.64 2.03 6.92
CA ALA A 138 18.56 0.59 6.68
C ALA A 138 17.90 -0.13 7.85
N ALA A 139 18.26 0.25 9.08
CA ALA A 139 17.70 -0.31 10.28
C ALA A 139 16.18 -0.08 10.36
N PHE A 140 15.71 1.13 10.06
CA PHE A 140 14.28 1.45 10.05
C PHE A 140 13.51 0.64 9.01
N ALA A 141 14.01 0.58 7.77
CA ALA A 141 13.33 -0.19 6.72
C ALA A 141 13.36 -1.72 6.97
N ALA A 142 14.43 -2.24 7.57
CA ALA A 142 14.54 -3.64 7.95
C ALA A 142 13.58 -4.02 9.10
N GLN A 143 13.31 -3.08 10.02
CA GLN A 143 12.42 -3.31 11.16
C GLN A 143 10.97 -3.50 10.73
N GLU A 144 10.50 -2.76 9.73
CA GLU A 144 9.12 -2.91 9.24
C GLU A 144 8.97 -4.18 8.41
N HIS A 145 9.63 -4.25 7.24
CA HIS A 145 9.44 -5.39 6.32
C HIS A 145 10.63 -5.68 5.39
N GLY A 146 11.77 -5.02 5.55
CA GLY A 146 12.91 -5.22 4.63
C GLY A 146 12.67 -4.66 3.22
N ASP A 147 11.90 -3.57 3.11
CA ASP A 147 11.56 -2.94 1.83
C ASP A 147 12.64 -1.92 1.41
N ALA A 148 13.29 -2.18 0.27
CA ALA A 148 14.30 -1.30 -0.30
C ALA A 148 13.75 0.04 -0.78
N ARG A 149 12.48 0.08 -1.25
CA ARG A 149 11.81 1.34 -1.63
C ARG A 149 11.70 2.23 -0.40
N LYS A 150 11.19 1.69 0.71
CA LYS A 150 11.07 2.39 1.98
C LYS A 150 12.42 2.90 2.48
N ALA A 151 13.47 2.08 2.39
CA ALA A 151 14.83 2.48 2.78
C ALA A 151 15.33 3.69 1.98
N ILE A 152 15.17 3.66 0.65
CA ILE A 152 15.54 4.77 -0.24
C ILE A 152 14.68 6.01 0.01
N ASP A 153 13.37 5.85 0.26
CA ASP A 153 12.48 6.96 0.57
C ASP A 153 12.86 7.65 1.89
N ILE A 154 13.21 6.88 2.93
CA ILE A 154 13.70 7.46 4.19
C ILE A 154 14.98 8.27 3.94
N LEU A 155 15.91 7.73 3.14
CA LEU A 155 17.16 8.42 2.80
C LEU A 155 16.91 9.70 2.00
N ARG A 156 16.02 9.66 1.00
CA ARG A 156 15.60 10.82 0.20
C ARG A 156 15.01 11.91 1.09
N HIS A 157 14.01 11.57 1.91
CA HIS A 157 13.37 12.53 2.81
C HIS A 157 14.36 13.09 3.84
N ALA A 158 15.33 12.31 4.33
CA ALA A 158 16.38 12.83 5.21
C ALA A 158 17.22 13.92 4.53
N GLY A 159 17.49 13.74 3.22
CA GLY A 159 18.11 14.78 2.39
C GLY A 159 17.25 16.03 2.24
N GLU A 160 15.94 15.86 2.00
CA GLU A 160 14.99 16.96 1.89
C GLU A 160 14.89 17.77 3.18
N VAL A 161 14.76 17.10 4.34
CA VAL A 161 14.73 17.77 5.65
C VAL A 161 16.03 18.53 5.92
N ALA A 162 17.18 17.95 5.60
CA ALA A 162 18.47 18.65 5.73
C ALA A 162 18.54 19.88 4.81
N TYR A 163 18.03 19.77 3.58
CA TYR A 163 17.98 20.88 2.64
C TYR A 163 17.06 22.02 3.13
N GLU A 164 15.87 21.69 3.62
CA GLU A 164 14.89 22.66 4.13
C GLU A 164 15.38 23.41 5.39
N THR A 165 16.13 22.71 6.24
CA THR A 165 16.74 23.29 7.45
C THR A 165 18.04 24.05 7.16
N GLY A 166 18.51 24.04 5.91
CA GLY A 166 19.77 24.69 5.49
C GLY A 166 21.01 24.01 6.06
N ALA A 167 20.92 22.72 6.40
CA ALA A 167 22.04 21.96 6.94
C ALA A 167 23.05 21.60 5.85
N GLU A 168 24.35 21.78 6.15
CA GLU A 168 25.43 21.43 5.21
C GLU A 168 25.63 19.92 5.05
N LYS A 169 25.17 19.11 6.03
CA LYS A 169 25.27 17.66 6.03
C LYS A 169 23.98 17.01 6.51
N VAL A 170 23.64 15.89 5.88
CA VAL A 170 22.61 14.97 6.37
C VAL A 170 23.18 14.20 7.55
N ARG A 171 22.39 14.09 8.61
CA ARG A 171 22.77 13.52 9.91
C ARG A 171 21.65 12.63 10.41
N GLU A 172 21.94 11.86 11.45
CA GLU A 172 21.00 10.96 12.11
C GLU A 172 19.66 11.65 12.45
N GLU A 173 19.72 12.89 12.96
CA GLU A 173 18.54 13.67 13.33
C GLU A 173 17.58 13.89 12.15
N HIS A 174 18.11 14.12 10.95
CA HIS A 174 17.31 14.31 9.74
C HIS A 174 16.63 13.01 9.30
N VAL A 175 17.27 11.85 9.53
CA VAL A 175 16.66 10.54 9.26
C VAL A 175 15.49 10.27 10.20
N ARG A 176 15.65 10.56 11.50
CA ARG A 176 14.57 10.42 12.48
C ARG A 176 13.42 11.36 12.19
N GLN A 177 13.72 12.62 11.83
CA GLN A 177 12.71 13.57 11.40
C GLN A 177 11.99 13.09 10.14
N ALA A 178 12.72 12.63 9.12
CA ALA A 178 12.15 12.10 7.89
C ALA A 178 11.21 10.92 8.12
N GLN A 179 11.58 9.99 9.01
CA GLN A 179 10.70 8.89 9.40
C GLN A 179 9.40 9.42 10.04
N GLN A 180 9.53 10.33 11.01
CA GLN A 180 8.37 10.89 11.71
C GLN A 180 7.46 11.68 10.75
N HIS A 181 8.02 12.43 9.80
CA HIS A 181 7.23 13.12 8.78
C HIS A 181 6.50 12.13 7.87
N ALA A 182 7.19 11.09 7.40
CA ALA A 182 6.58 10.06 6.55
C ALA A 182 5.45 9.29 7.27
N GLU A 183 5.59 9.04 8.57
CA GLU A 183 4.53 8.44 9.40
C GLU A 183 3.31 9.38 9.51
N LYS A 184 3.55 10.66 9.78
CA LYS A 184 2.49 11.69 9.84
C LYS A 184 1.78 11.90 8.50
N ASP A 185 2.51 11.95 7.39
CA ASP A 185 1.93 12.15 6.06
C ASP A 185 1.10 10.93 5.64
N ARG A 186 1.61 9.71 5.88
CA ARG A 186 0.84 8.48 5.66
C ARG A 186 -0.43 8.46 6.52
N PHE A 187 -0.33 8.85 7.79
CA PHE A 187 -1.49 8.97 8.67
C PHE A 187 -2.53 9.95 8.10
N ARG A 188 -2.10 11.14 7.67
CA ARG A 188 -2.97 12.15 7.05
C ARG A 188 -3.67 11.63 5.81
N GLU A 189 -2.96 10.95 4.91
CA GLU A 189 -3.56 10.34 3.72
C GLU A 189 -4.63 9.29 4.08
N LEU A 190 -4.34 8.43 5.05
CA LEU A 190 -5.27 7.40 5.51
C LEU A 190 -6.54 8.01 6.11
N VAL A 191 -6.40 9.02 6.98
CA VAL A 191 -7.54 9.72 7.58
C VAL A 191 -8.32 10.46 6.51
N ASN A 192 -7.67 11.19 5.61
CA ASN A 192 -8.33 11.97 4.57
C ASN A 192 -9.12 11.11 3.57
N GLY A 193 -8.57 9.95 3.21
CA GLY A 193 -9.24 8.96 2.36
C GLY A 193 -10.34 8.14 3.06
N ALA A 194 -10.46 8.23 4.39
CA ALA A 194 -11.43 7.45 5.14
C ALA A 194 -12.88 7.90 4.87
N PRO A 195 -13.86 6.98 4.85
CA PRO A 195 -15.27 7.33 4.75
C PRO A 195 -15.72 8.24 5.91
N THR A 196 -16.72 9.08 5.68
CA THR A 196 -17.26 10.03 6.69
C THR A 196 -17.62 9.34 8.02
N GLN A 197 -18.22 8.15 7.97
CA GLN A 197 -18.56 7.40 9.18
C GLN A 197 -17.32 6.90 9.94
N ALA A 198 -16.24 6.59 9.24
CA ALA A 198 -14.96 6.25 9.86
C ALA A 198 -14.32 7.48 10.50
N LYS A 199 -14.33 8.63 9.82
CA LYS A 199 -13.87 9.91 10.38
C LYS A 199 -14.64 10.30 11.65
N ALA A 200 -15.96 10.15 11.68
CA ALA A 200 -16.77 10.42 12.87
C ALA A 200 -16.44 9.48 14.03
N ALA A 201 -16.21 8.19 13.75
CA ALA A 201 -15.77 7.23 14.78
C ALA A 201 -14.37 7.56 15.32
N LEU A 202 -13.46 8.01 14.45
CA LEU A 202 -12.13 8.46 14.82
C LEU A 202 -12.19 9.74 15.65
N LEU A 203 -13.03 10.70 15.27
CA LEU A 203 -13.27 11.94 16.00
C LEU A 203 -13.77 11.66 17.40
N ALA A 204 -14.69 10.69 17.56
CA ALA A 204 -15.18 10.28 18.87
C ALA A 204 -14.07 9.80 19.81
N LEU A 205 -13.16 8.96 19.31
CA LEU A 205 -12.00 8.52 20.08
C LEU A 205 -11.03 9.68 20.37
N THR A 206 -10.86 10.57 19.39
CA THR A 206 -9.98 11.73 19.47
C THR A 206 -10.45 12.70 20.54
N GLU A 207 -11.73 13.05 20.57
CA GLU A 207 -12.29 13.98 21.56
C GLU A 207 -12.22 13.42 22.98
N LEU A 208 -12.40 12.10 23.14
CA LEU A 208 -12.16 11.45 24.43
C LEU A 208 -10.70 11.55 24.86
N SER A 209 -9.76 11.37 23.93
CA SER A 209 -8.32 11.40 24.18
C SER A 209 -7.79 12.81 24.44
N VAL A 210 -8.38 13.84 23.81
CA VAL A 210 -8.03 15.25 24.03
C VAL A 210 -8.55 15.74 25.39
N ASN A 211 -9.74 15.28 25.80
CA ASN A 211 -10.44 15.79 26.98
C ASN A 211 -10.28 14.92 28.24
N SER A 212 -9.32 13.99 28.26
CA SER A 212 -9.09 13.07 29.38
C SER A 212 -7.61 12.76 29.53
N ASP A 213 -7.16 12.50 30.77
CA ASP A 213 -5.80 12.03 31.06
C ASP A 213 -5.60 10.52 30.75
N ASP A 214 -6.61 9.87 30.15
CA ASP A 214 -6.59 8.44 29.85
C ASP A 214 -6.10 8.22 28.42
N ASP A 215 -5.14 7.32 28.21
CA ASP A 215 -4.64 7.01 26.86
C ASP A 215 -5.54 6.00 26.10
N ALA A 216 -6.49 5.34 26.77
CA ALA A 216 -7.27 4.27 26.16
C ALA A 216 -8.71 4.16 26.70
N PHE A 217 -9.68 4.04 25.79
CA PHE A 217 -11.12 4.11 26.11
C PHE A 217 -11.87 2.85 25.71
N LEU A 218 -12.81 2.43 26.57
CA LEU A 218 -13.71 1.32 26.26
C LEU A 218 -14.51 1.60 25.01
N THR A 219 -14.67 0.61 24.13
CA THR A 219 -15.46 0.76 22.89
C THR A 219 -16.88 1.29 23.13
N SER A 220 -17.50 0.98 24.27
CA SER A 220 -18.81 1.55 24.62
C SER A 220 -18.74 3.07 24.81
N ARG A 221 -17.73 3.57 25.54
CA ARG A 221 -17.55 5.01 25.78
C ARG A 221 -17.25 5.75 24.48
N VAL A 222 -16.45 5.16 23.59
CA VAL A 222 -16.19 5.73 22.26
C VAL A 222 -17.47 5.76 21.42
N TYR A 223 -18.29 4.71 21.51
CA TYR A 223 -19.57 4.67 20.80
C TYR A 223 -20.56 5.73 21.32
N ASP A 224 -20.65 5.95 22.63
CA ASP A 224 -21.50 6.99 23.22
C ASP A 224 -21.09 8.39 22.72
N GLN A 225 -19.79 8.65 22.57
CA GLN A 225 -19.27 9.90 22.01
C GLN A 225 -19.56 10.01 20.49
N TYR A 226 -19.47 8.89 19.78
CA TYR A 226 -19.79 8.83 18.34
C TYR A 226 -21.27 9.14 18.07
N GLU A 227 -22.19 8.66 18.90
CA GLU A 227 -23.62 9.00 18.78
C GLU A 227 -23.83 10.52 18.92
N GLN A 228 -23.18 11.17 19.88
CA GLN A 228 -23.27 12.62 20.07
C GLN A 228 -22.73 13.41 18.86
N ILE A 229 -21.60 12.96 18.30
CA ILE A 229 -21.01 13.57 17.10
C ILE A 229 -21.94 13.41 15.90
N CYS A 230 -22.50 12.20 15.69
CA CYS A 230 -23.42 11.96 14.60
C CYS A 230 -24.68 12.82 14.71
N ASP A 231 -25.25 12.96 15.91
CA ASP A 231 -26.41 13.83 16.15
C ASP A 231 -26.10 15.29 15.85
N HIS A 232 -24.92 15.79 16.27
CA HIS A 232 -24.51 17.18 16.03
C HIS A 232 -24.22 17.47 14.56
N LEU A 233 -23.66 16.50 13.83
CA LEU A 233 -23.31 16.62 12.41
C LEU A 233 -24.44 16.20 11.45
N ASP A 234 -25.64 15.91 11.96
CA ASP A 234 -26.79 15.44 11.18
C ASP A 234 -26.44 14.21 10.31
N MET A 235 -25.86 13.20 10.96
CA MET A 235 -25.43 11.94 10.35
C MET A 235 -26.23 10.75 10.89
N ASP A 236 -26.47 9.76 10.03
CA ASP A 236 -27.06 8.50 10.47
C ASP A 236 -26.16 7.80 11.49
N ILE A 237 -26.73 7.43 12.64
CA ILE A 237 -26.03 6.63 13.65
C ILE A 237 -25.97 5.17 13.19
N LEU A 238 -24.76 4.65 13.01
CA LEU A 238 -24.56 3.24 12.70
C LEU A 238 -24.69 2.36 13.94
N SER A 239 -25.14 1.11 13.74
CA SER A 239 -25.19 0.14 14.84
C SER A 239 -23.81 -0.08 15.49
N VAL A 240 -23.80 -0.38 16.79
CA VAL A 240 -22.60 -0.75 17.56
C VAL A 240 -21.73 -1.80 16.84
N ARG A 241 -22.35 -2.77 16.15
CA ARG A 241 -21.61 -3.78 15.38
C ARG A 241 -20.82 -3.15 14.25
N ARG A 242 -21.48 -2.32 13.42
CA ARG A 242 -20.82 -1.67 12.28
C ARG A 242 -19.76 -0.67 12.74
N PHE A 243 -20.03 0.06 13.82
CA PHE A 243 -19.03 0.93 14.47
C PHE A 243 -17.78 0.16 14.91
N ARG A 244 -17.94 -1.02 15.52
CA ARG A 244 -16.80 -1.89 15.86
C ARG A 244 -16.03 -2.37 14.64
N ASP A 245 -16.74 -2.69 13.56
CA ASP A 245 -16.09 -3.09 12.31
C ASP A 245 -15.26 -1.94 11.73
N ILE A 246 -15.78 -0.70 11.79
CA ILE A 246 -15.04 0.52 11.45
C ILE A 246 -13.78 0.67 12.32
N LEU A 247 -13.88 0.57 13.65
CA LEU A 247 -12.69 0.68 14.52
C LEU A 247 -11.64 -0.39 14.20
N LYS A 248 -12.06 -1.63 13.86
CA LYS A 248 -11.13 -2.68 13.44
C LYS A 248 -10.48 -2.39 12.08
N GLU A 249 -11.23 -1.85 11.13
CA GLU A 249 -10.70 -1.40 9.84
C GLU A 249 -9.64 -0.31 10.08
N GLN A 250 -9.90 0.65 10.97
CA GLN A 250 -8.93 1.70 11.34
C GLN A 250 -7.72 1.14 12.09
N ALA A 251 -7.92 0.14 12.96
CA ALA A 251 -6.82 -0.53 13.65
C ALA A 251 -5.92 -1.29 12.68
N PHE A 252 -6.52 -1.95 11.68
CA PHE A 252 -5.79 -2.65 10.62
C PHE A 252 -4.95 -1.69 9.77
N LEU A 253 -5.42 -0.46 9.55
CA LEU A 253 -4.67 0.58 8.85
C LEU A 253 -3.55 1.21 9.70
N GLY A 254 -3.48 0.89 11.00
CA GLY A 254 -2.49 1.46 11.92
C GLY A 254 -2.81 2.89 12.36
N VAL A 255 -4.09 3.26 12.38
CA VAL A 255 -4.56 4.58 12.84
C VAL A 255 -4.83 4.59 14.35
N LEU A 256 -5.28 3.45 14.88
CA LEU A 256 -5.56 3.24 16.30
C LEU A 256 -5.15 1.82 16.70
N GLU A 257 -5.09 1.54 18.00
CA GLU A 257 -4.90 0.19 18.52
C GLU A 257 -6.13 -0.26 19.32
N ILE A 258 -6.44 -1.55 19.22
CA ILE A 258 -7.51 -2.19 20.00
C ILE A 258 -6.89 -3.25 20.90
N GLU A 259 -6.98 -3.03 22.21
CA GLU A 259 -6.51 -3.97 23.22
C GLU A 259 -7.68 -4.68 23.92
N LYS A 260 -7.51 -5.98 24.17
CA LYS A 260 -8.50 -6.78 24.89
C LYS A 260 -8.17 -6.81 26.38
N ILE A 261 -9.05 -6.25 27.20
CA ILE A 261 -8.92 -6.30 28.65
C ILE A 261 -9.92 -7.27 29.28
N ASN A 262 -9.50 -7.93 30.35
CA ASN A 262 -10.34 -8.83 31.13
C ASN A 262 -10.60 -8.20 32.51
N LYS A 263 -11.85 -7.83 32.80
CA LYS A 263 -12.24 -7.26 34.09
C LYS A 263 -12.60 -8.32 35.14
N GLY A 264 -12.18 -9.57 34.94
CA GLY A 264 -12.39 -10.69 35.86
C GLY A 264 -13.77 -11.33 35.73
N SER A 265 -14.06 -12.24 36.68
CA SER A 265 -15.17 -13.21 36.62
C SER A 265 -16.57 -12.60 36.50
N ALA A 266 -16.75 -11.34 36.90
CA ALA A 266 -18.03 -10.62 36.83
C ALA A 266 -18.07 -9.56 35.70
N GLY A 267 -16.91 -9.07 35.23
CA GLY A 267 -16.83 -7.99 34.26
C GLY A 267 -16.74 -8.47 32.81
N GLY A 268 -16.22 -9.67 32.58
CA GLY A 268 -16.06 -10.20 31.23
C GLY A 268 -14.96 -9.50 30.43
N ILE A 269 -14.98 -9.77 29.12
CA ILE A 269 -14.01 -9.28 28.15
C ILE A 269 -14.50 -7.96 27.57
N HIS A 270 -13.64 -6.95 27.59
CA HIS A 270 -13.87 -5.67 26.93
C HIS A 270 -12.74 -5.32 25.97
N LEU A 271 -13.03 -4.38 25.07
CA LEU A 271 -12.06 -3.81 24.15
C LEU A 271 -11.81 -2.36 24.56
N GLN A 272 -10.54 -1.98 24.68
CA GLN A 272 -10.07 -0.60 24.80
C GLN A 272 -9.44 -0.17 23.48
N ASN A 273 -9.58 1.11 23.15
CA ASN A 273 -9.15 1.70 21.90
C ASN A 273 -8.30 2.93 22.24
N ARG A 274 -7.15 3.07 21.59
CA ARG A 274 -6.24 4.21 21.76
C ARG A 274 -5.73 4.69 20.41
N LEU A 275 -5.48 5.98 20.27
CA LEU A 275 -4.84 6.53 19.07
C LEU A 275 -3.35 6.16 19.05
N ILE A 276 -2.81 5.95 17.86
CA ILE A 276 -1.36 5.75 17.66
C ILE A 276 -0.65 7.10 17.60
N GLU A 277 -1.25 8.07 16.90
CA GLU A 277 -0.75 9.43 16.77
C GLU A 277 -1.26 10.36 17.88
N ASP A 278 -0.60 11.51 18.02
CA ASP A 278 -1.00 12.56 18.97
C ASP A 278 -2.45 13.00 18.72
N PRO A 279 -3.33 12.97 19.75
CA PRO A 279 -4.74 13.33 19.60
C PRO A 279 -4.99 14.71 18.97
N GLN A 280 -4.11 15.69 19.21
CA GLN A 280 -4.23 17.02 18.60
C GLN A 280 -3.96 16.97 17.09
N VAL A 281 -2.95 16.20 16.66
CA VAL A 281 -2.64 16.02 15.22
C VAL A 281 -3.78 15.27 14.52
N VAL A 282 -4.33 14.24 15.17
CA VAL A 282 -5.49 13.52 14.66
C VAL A 282 -6.68 14.46 14.51
N ARG A 283 -6.96 15.27 15.54
CA ARG A 283 -8.07 16.22 15.55
C ARG A 283 -7.94 17.25 14.43
N GLU A 284 -6.78 17.89 14.31
CA GLU A 284 -6.49 18.85 13.24
C GLU A 284 -6.75 18.23 11.86
N THR A 285 -6.22 17.03 11.62
CA THR A 285 -6.38 16.31 10.35
C THR A 285 -7.84 15.98 10.04
N ILE A 286 -8.63 15.51 11.03
CA ILE A 286 -10.04 15.18 10.80
C ILE A 286 -10.86 16.45 10.49
N LEU A 287 -10.57 17.56 11.18
CA LEU A 287 -11.29 18.82 11.04
C LEU A 287 -10.94 19.58 9.75
N GLU A 288 -9.95 19.14 8.97
CA GLU A 288 -9.77 19.61 7.59
C GLU A 288 -10.96 19.23 6.69
N ASP A 289 -11.68 18.15 7.00
CA ASP A 289 -12.88 17.74 6.27
C ASP A 289 -14.05 18.69 6.58
N THR A 290 -14.57 19.35 5.55
CA THR A 290 -15.73 20.26 5.64
C THR A 290 -16.95 19.69 6.34
N ARG A 291 -17.16 18.36 6.30
CA ARG A 291 -18.29 17.72 6.99
C ARG A 291 -18.06 17.56 8.49
N MET A 292 -16.80 17.60 8.93
CA MET A 292 -16.40 17.50 10.33
C MET A 292 -16.19 18.88 10.98
N GLN A 293 -15.94 19.92 10.20
CA GLN A 293 -15.67 21.30 10.67
C GLN A 293 -16.75 21.90 11.58
N ASN A 294 -18.00 21.48 11.42
CA ASN A 294 -19.10 22.00 12.25
C ASN A 294 -19.11 21.44 13.68
N TRP A 295 -18.19 20.52 14.00
CA TRP A 295 -17.95 20.07 15.36
C TRP A 295 -17.12 21.12 16.10
N ASP A 296 -17.78 21.91 16.94
CA ASP A 296 -17.14 22.79 17.91
C ASP A 296 -17.19 22.09 19.29
N ASP A 297 -16.03 21.97 19.94
CA ASP A 297 -15.92 21.52 21.34
C ASP A 297 -16.91 22.30 22.21
N LYS A 298 -17.81 21.57 22.89
CA LYS A 298 -18.63 22.12 23.97
C LYS A 298 -18.28 21.49 25.30
#